data_AF-A0A356KU69-F1
#
_entry.id   AF-A0A356KU69-F1
#
_cell.length_a   1.000
_cell.length_b   1.000
_cell.length_c   1.000
_cell.angle_alpha   90.00
_cell.angle_beta   90.00
_cell.angle_gamma   90.00
#
_symmetry.space_group_name_H-M   'P 1'
#
loop_
_entity.id
_entity.type
_entity.pdbx_description
1 polymer ?
#
loop_
_entity_poly.entity_id
_entity_poly.type
_entity_poly.pdbx_seq_one_letter_code
_entity_poly.pdbx_strand_id
1 'polypeptide(L)'
;MPPLPAVVFQHYRQPRHQGALIKATEVVLEGRREDAELRLYLRVDDQDKVRLGYTLKGDRSPIAALSLLATWAMGRPLAEVEALTLEQLASHYELPNDLRPALVQVLEALEAALAVRRGEPNPYADEGALVCHCLHVREKRIERTIRERKLSTVDEVRFWTRACSGCRSCRTDVE
;
A
#
# COMPACT_ATOMS: atom_id res chain seq x y z
N MET A 1 11.61 7.60 20.33
CA MET A 1 11.14 7.45 18.95
C MET A 1 11.91 8.48 18.12
N PRO A 2 12.69 8.07 17.11
CA PRO A 2 13.38 9.03 16.25
C PRO A 2 12.36 9.94 15.54
N PRO A 3 12.74 11.17 15.19
CA PRO A 3 11.86 12.06 14.43
C PRO A 3 11.51 11.44 13.09
N LEU A 4 10.26 11.65 12.64
CA LEU A 4 9.81 11.23 11.32
C LEU A 4 10.74 11.81 10.24
N PRO A 5 11.18 11.05 9.23
CA PRO A 5 12.02 11.60 8.17
C PRO A 5 11.35 12.80 7.50
N ALA A 6 12.12 13.85 7.24
CA ALA A 6 11.60 15.11 6.70
C ALA A 6 10.83 14.91 5.38
N VAL A 7 11.29 13.97 4.54
CA VAL A 7 10.62 13.62 3.29
C VAL A 7 9.22 13.04 3.53
N VAL A 8 9.06 12.16 4.52
CA VAL A 8 7.73 11.60 4.86
C VAL A 8 6.83 12.70 5.39
N PHE A 9 7.35 13.58 6.24
CA PHE A 9 6.58 14.69 6.79
C PHE A 9 6.12 15.67 5.70
N GLN A 10 7.00 15.98 4.75
CA GLN A 10 6.67 16.82 3.60
C GLN A 10 5.57 16.19 2.76
N HIS A 11 5.69 14.92 2.40
CA HIS A 11 4.70 14.22 1.60
C HIS A 11 3.36 14.00 2.33
N TYR A 12 3.36 14.01 3.66
CA TYR A 12 2.15 14.06 4.48
C TYR A 12 1.48 15.45 4.46
N ARG A 13 2.26 16.52 4.61
CA ARG A 13 1.77 17.91 4.69
C ARG A 13 1.36 18.47 3.32
N GLN A 14 2.10 18.14 2.27
CA GLN A 14 1.91 18.59 0.89
C GLN A 14 1.96 17.36 -0.04
N PRO A 15 0.89 16.54 -0.05
CA PRO A 15 0.83 15.36 -0.91
C PRO A 15 0.90 15.75 -2.39
N ARG A 16 1.59 14.93 -3.19
CA ARG A 16 1.76 15.12 -4.63
C ARG A 16 0.93 14.09 -5.39
N HIS A 17 0.50 14.43 -6.60
CA HIS A 17 -0.23 13.51 -7.50
C HIS A 17 -1.56 13.00 -6.95
N GLN A 18 -2.16 13.73 -6.01
CA GLN A 18 -3.50 13.44 -5.52
C GLN A 18 -4.54 13.84 -6.57
N GLY A 19 -5.43 12.91 -6.93
CA GLY A 19 -6.47 13.10 -7.93
C GLY A 19 -6.61 11.89 -8.85
N ALA A 20 -7.75 11.83 -9.53
CA ALA A 20 -8.00 10.84 -10.57
C ALA A 20 -7.18 11.14 -11.83
N LEU A 21 -6.83 10.09 -12.58
CA LEU A 21 -6.25 10.21 -13.91
C LEU A 21 -7.24 9.75 -14.97
N ILE A 22 -7.36 10.53 -16.04
CA ILE A 22 -8.20 10.19 -17.20
C ILE A 22 -7.54 9.05 -17.98
N LYS A 23 -8.32 8.09 -18.49
CA LYS A 23 -7.84 6.93 -19.26
C LYS A 23 -6.74 6.15 -18.52
N ALA A 24 -6.95 5.93 -17.22
CA ALA A 24 -6.06 5.16 -16.38
C ALA A 24 -6.74 3.86 -15.96
N THR A 25 -5.94 2.83 -15.73
CA THR A 25 -6.37 1.66 -14.98
C THR A 25 -6.64 2.07 -13.54
N GLU A 26 -7.85 1.82 -13.05
CA GLU A 26 -8.26 2.12 -11.68
C GLU A 26 -8.34 0.82 -10.88
N VAL A 27 -7.80 0.85 -9.67
CA VAL A 27 -8.00 -0.20 -8.67
C VAL A 27 -8.38 0.42 -7.34
N VAL A 28 -9.19 -0.30 -6.59
CA VAL A 28 -9.68 0.09 -5.27
C VAL A 28 -9.26 -0.99 -4.28
N LEU A 29 -8.59 -0.58 -3.21
CA LEU A 29 -8.33 -1.41 -2.04
C LEU A 29 -9.07 -0.84 -0.84
N GLU A 30 -9.48 -1.72 0.06
CA GLU A 30 -10.05 -1.32 1.35
C GLU A 30 -8.98 -0.64 2.22
N GLY A 31 -9.40 0.39 2.94
CA GLY A 31 -8.60 1.10 3.93
C GLY A 31 -8.69 0.46 5.31
N ARG A 32 -8.22 1.19 6.33
CA ARG A 32 -8.18 0.69 7.72
C ARG A 32 -9.51 0.77 8.46
N ARG A 33 -10.59 1.08 7.74
CA ARG A 33 -11.96 1.25 8.24
C ARG A 33 -12.92 0.71 7.19
N GLU A 34 -14.10 0.30 7.63
CA GLU A 34 -15.14 -0.27 6.77
C GLU A 34 -15.54 0.65 5.60
N ASP A 35 -15.53 1.97 5.80
CA ASP A 35 -15.87 2.97 4.78
C ASP A 35 -14.64 3.57 4.08
N ALA A 36 -13.44 3.11 4.44
CA ALA A 36 -12.21 3.64 3.91
C ALA A 36 -11.80 2.94 2.63
N GLU A 37 -11.36 3.72 1.65
CA GLU A 37 -10.92 3.23 0.35
C GLU A 37 -9.65 3.96 -0.06
N LEU A 38 -8.72 3.19 -0.63
CA LEU A 38 -7.57 3.68 -1.37
C LEU A 38 -7.81 3.38 -2.84
N ARG A 39 -7.82 4.41 -3.69
CA ARG A 39 -7.89 4.23 -5.14
C ARG A 39 -6.58 4.64 -5.78
N LEU A 40 -6.02 3.77 -6.60
CA LEU A 40 -4.82 4.03 -7.39
C LEU A 40 -5.20 4.08 -8.87
N TYR A 41 -4.67 5.10 -9.56
CA TYR A 41 -4.83 5.28 -10.99
C TYR A 41 -3.47 5.11 -11.65
N LEU A 42 -3.34 4.11 -12.53
CA LEU A 42 -2.14 3.85 -13.31
C LEU A 42 -2.39 4.16 -14.78
N ARG A 43 -1.60 5.05 -15.35
CA ARG A 43 -1.58 5.32 -16.78
C ARG A 43 -0.18 5.12 -17.33
N VAL A 44 -0.07 4.50 -18.49
CA VAL A 44 1.16 4.38 -19.26
C VAL A 44 0.94 5.10 -20.58
N ASP A 45 1.86 5.97 -20.98
CA ASP A 45 1.79 6.66 -22.26
C ASP A 45 2.47 5.87 -23.40
N ASP A 46 2.42 6.43 -24.61
CA ASP A 46 2.94 5.78 -25.82
C ASP A 46 4.46 5.59 -25.82
N GLN A 47 5.18 6.23 -24.87
CA GLN A 47 6.62 6.08 -24.66
C GLN A 47 6.95 5.13 -23.50
N ASP A 48 5.96 4.34 -23.06
CA ASP A 48 6.07 3.42 -21.94
C ASP A 48 6.39 4.12 -20.60
N LYS A 49 6.00 5.39 -20.45
CA LYS A 49 6.20 6.15 -19.21
C LYS A 49 4.98 6.10 -18.32
N VAL A 50 5.22 5.84 -17.03
CA VAL A 50 4.19 5.72 -16.01
C VAL A 50 3.76 7.10 -15.50
N ARG A 51 2.45 7.26 -15.30
CA ARG A 51 1.85 8.30 -14.45
C ARG A 51 0.97 7.63 -13.42
N LEU A 52 1.18 8.00 -12.16
CA LEU A 52 0.36 7.56 -11.04
C LEU A 52 -0.47 8.72 -10.50
N GLY A 53 -1.71 8.43 -10.13
CA GLY A 53 -2.57 9.29 -9.33
C GLY A 53 -3.27 8.46 -8.26
N TYR A 54 -3.81 9.12 -7.25
CA TYR A 54 -4.55 8.42 -6.20
C TYR A 54 -5.63 9.26 -5.56
N THR A 55 -6.65 8.61 -5.01
CA THR A 55 -7.62 9.22 -4.11
C THR A 55 -7.79 8.39 -2.85
N LEU A 56 -8.20 9.05 -1.77
CA LEU A 56 -8.41 8.44 -0.46
C LEU A 56 -9.77 8.87 0.08
N LYS A 57 -10.48 7.92 0.66
CA LYS A 57 -11.75 8.12 1.36
C LYS A 57 -11.67 7.46 2.73
N GLY A 58 -12.24 8.07 3.76
CA GLY A 58 -12.36 7.51 5.13
C GLY A 58 -11.06 7.41 5.95
N ASP A 59 -9.90 7.30 5.29
CA ASP A 59 -8.59 7.13 5.91
C ASP A 59 -7.49 7.89 5.16
N ARG A 60 -6.75 8.73 5.86
CA ARG A 60 -5.61 9.51 5.32
C ARG A 60 -4.26 8.94 5.73
N SER A 61 -4.21 7.88 6.53
CA SER A 61 -2.95 7.34 7.01
C SER A 61 -1.99 6.81 5.94
N PRO A 62 -2.40 6.33 4.74
CA PRO A 62 -1.46 5.97 3.68
C PRO A 62 -1.02 7.16 2.81
N ILE A 63 -1.48 8.39 3.07
CA ILE A 63 -1.29 9.53 2.14
C ILE A 63 0.17 9.84 1.84
N ALA A 64 1.06 9.75 2.84
CA ALA A 64 2.48 10.00 2.64
C ALA A 64 3.12 8.90 1.79
N ALA A 65 2.78 7.63 2.05
CA ALA A 65 3.28 6.49 1.29
C ALA A 65 2.82 6.54 -0.19
N LEU A 66 1.56 6.89 -0.44
CA LEU A 66 1.02 7.10 -1.79
C LEU A 66 1.71 8.25 -2.52
N SER A 67 1.89 9.37 -1.82
CA SER A 67 2.58 10.54 -2.34
C SER A 67 4.03 10.20 -2.73
N LEU A 68 4.73 9.41 -1.91
CA LEU A 68 6.09 8.91 -2.19
C LEU A 68 6.09 7.97 -3.40
N LEU A 69 5.23 6.94 -3.41
CA LEU A 69 5.14 6.01 -4.54
C LEU A 69 4.85 6.74 -5.85
N ALA A 70 3.82 7.60 -5.85
CA ALA A 70 3.43 8.33 -7.05
C ALA A 70 4.58 9.20 -7.54
N THR A 71 5.21 9.97 -6.64
CA THR A 71 6.36 10.81 -6.99
C THR A 71 7.52 10.00 -7.54
N TRP A 72 7.80 8.82 -6.97
CA TRP A 72 8.82 7.92 -7.47
C TRP A 72 8.50 7.44 -8.88
N ALA A 73 7.27 6.96 -9.14
CA ALA A 73 6.90 6.34 -10.40
C ALA A 73 6.71 7.31 -11.57
N MET A 74 6.43 8.60 -11.30
CA MET A 74 6.16 9.59 -12.34
C MET A 74 7.28 9.67 -13.40
N GLY A 75 6.94 9.38 -14.65
CA GLY A 75 7.85 9.47 -15.81
C GLY A 75 8.88 8.33 -15.91
N ARG A 76 8.82 7.33 -15.02
CA ARG A 76 9.67 6.14 -15.10
C ARG A 76 9.15 5.17 -16.18
N PRO A 77 10.04 4.38 -16.82
CA PRO A 77 9.64 3.30 -17.70
C PRO A 77 8.75 2.28 -16.97
N LEU A 78 7.76 1.70 -17.65
CA LEU A 78 6.87 0.69 -17.05
C LEU A 78 7.67 -0.47 -16.46
N ALA A 79 8.65 -0.99 -17.19
CA ALA A 79 9.49 -2.10 -16.73
C ALA A 79 10.19 -1.82 -15.39
N GLU A 80 10.57 -0.57 -15.13
CA GLU A 80 11.18 -0.18 -13.85
C GLU A 80 10.15 -0.16 -12.72
N VAL A 81 8.92 0.30 -13.02
CA VAL A 81 7.82 0.32 -12.06
C VAL A 81 7.33 -1.09 -11.75
N GLU A 82 7.33 -1.99 -12.73
CA GLU A 82 7.00 -3.41 -12.55
C GLU A 82 8.02 -4.15 -11.68
N ALA A 83 9.28 -3.74 -11.75
CA ALA A 83 10.35 -4.32 -10.94
C ALA A 83 10.48 -3.69 -9.53
N LEU A 84 9.63 -2.71 -9.19
CA LEU A 84 9.75 -1.97 -7.94
C LEU A 84 9.50 -2.89 -6.72
N THR A 85 10.48 -2.93 -5.81
CA THR A 85 10.34 -3.62 -4.52
C THR A 85 10.17 -2.66 -3.34
N LEU A 86 9.73 -3.21 -2.21
CA LEU A 86 9.67 -2.49 -0.94
C LEU A 86 11.03 -1.92 -0.56
N GLU A 87 12.08 -2.73 -0.68
CA GLU A 87 13.45 -2.38 -0.31
C GLU A 87 13.97 -1.24 -1.20
N GLN A 88 13.68 -1.28 -2.50
CA GLN A 88 14.07 -0.22 -3.43
C GLN A 88 13.38 1.11 -3.08
N LEU A 89 12.06 1.10 -2.87
CA LEU A 89 11.32 2.31 -2.52
C LEU A 89 11.75 2.87 -1.15
N ALA A 90 11.91 2.00 -0.15
CA ALA A 90 12.36 2.39 1.18
C ALA A 90 13.78 2.94 1.16
N SER A 91 14.70 2.33 0.42
CA SER A 91 16.08 2.78 0.31
C SER A 91 16.20 4.09 -0.46
N HIS A 92 15.40 4.28 -1.51
CA HIS A 92 15.37 5.52 -2.29
C HIS A 92 15.07 6.76 -1.42
N TYR A 93 14.22 6.60 -0.40
CA TYR A 93 13.83 7.67 0.52
C TYR A 93 14.48 7.54 1.91
N GLU A 94 15.46 6.63 2.08
CA GLU A 94 16.17 6.37 3.33
C GLU A 94 15.22 6.13 4.52
N LEU A 95 14.16 5.37 4.30
CA LEU A 95 13.11 5.16 5.29
C LEU A 95 13.54 4.14 6.36
N PRO A 96 13.31 4.44 7.65
CA PRO A 96 13.54 3.49 8.72
C PRO A 96 12.59 2.31 8.63
N ASN A 97 12.99 1.18 9.22
CA ASN A 97 12.22 -0.07 9.18
C ASN A 97 10.77 0.10 9.66
N ASP A 98 10.55 0.91 10.69
CA ASP A 98 9.23 1.15 11.29
C ASP A 98 8.19 1.73 10.31
N LEU A 99 8.63 2.35 9.22
CA LEU A 99 7.73 2.93 8.21
C LEU A 99 7.45 1.98 7.04
N ARG A 100 8.20 0.87 6.91
CA ARG A 100 8.05 -0.09 5.81
C ARG A 100 6.65 -0.73 5.73
N PRO A 101 5.99 -1.10 6.85
CA PRO A 101 4.61 -1.64 6.79
C PRO A 101 3.62 -0.70 6.10
N ALA A 102 3.82 0.62 6.18
CA ALA A 102 2.95 1.59 5.52
C ALA A 102 3.11 1.60 3.98
N LEU A 103 4.27 1.17 3.47
CA LEU A 103 4.50 1.05 2.03
C LEU A 103 3.86 -0.20 1.44
N VAL A 104 3.68 -1.27 2.23
CA VAL A 104 3.15 -2.56 1.74
C VAL A 104 1.80 -2.37 1.05
N GLN A 105 0.82 -1.74 1.71
CA GLN A 105 -0.51 -1.51 1.13
C GLN A 105 -0.47 -0.71 -0.17
N VAL A 106 0.48 0.21 -0.29
CA VAL A 106 0.63 1.08 -1.46
C VAL A 106 1.28 0.31 -2.63
N LEU A 107 2.19 -0.62 -2.33
CA LEU A 107 2.76 -1.53 -3.32
C LEU A 107 1.75 -2.60 -3.75
N GLU A 108 0.93 -3.13 -2.84
CA GLU A 108 -0.20 -4.01 -3.19
C GLU A 108 -1.16 -3.30 -4.16
N ALA A 109 -1.45 -2.01 -3.95
CA ALA A 109 -2.25 -1.23 -4.88
C ALA A 109 -1.59 -1.06 -6.26
N LEU A 110 -0.26 -0.89 -6.29
CA LEU A 110 0.49 -0.81 -7.55
C LEU A 110 0.44 -2.15 -8.30
N GLU A 111 0.70 -3.25 -7.60
CA GLU A 111 0.64 -4.59 -8.17
C GLU A 111 -0.75 -4.92 -8.71
N ALA A 112 -1.81 -4.56 -7.96
CA ALA A 112 -3.19 -4.67 -8.43
C ALA A 112 -3.40 -3.91 -9.74
N ALA A 113 -2.94 -2.65 -9.82
CA ALA A 113 -3.10 -1.82 -11.00
C ALA A 113 -2.32 -2.37 -12.21
N LEU A 114 -1.12 -2.91 -11.97
CA LEU A 114 -0.31 -3.55 -13.00
C LEU A 114 -0.96 -4.84 -13.51
N ALA A 115 -1.48 -5.69 -12.62
CA ALA A 115 -2.21 -6.91 -13.00
C ALA A 115 -3.44 -6.58 -13.85
N VAL A 116 -4.29 -5.66 -13.38
CA VAL A 116 -5.50 -5.25 -14.14
C VAL A 116 -5.11 -4.64 -15.49
N ARG A 117 -4.01 -3.88 -15.57
CA ARG A 117 -3.50 -3.35 -16.84
C ARG A 117 -3.10 -4.47 -17.81
N ARG A 118 -2.52 -5.56 -17.33
CA ARG A 118 -2.17 -6.74 -18.15
C ARG A 118 -3.39 -7.58 -18.54
N GLY A 119 -4.59 -7.24 -18.05
CA GLY A 119 -5.80 -8.04 -18.24
C GLY A 119 -5.91 -9.22 -17.25
N GLU A 120 -5.10 -9.22 -16.20
CA GLU A 120 -5.14 -10.20 -15.11
C GLU A 120 -6.14 -9.75 -14.03
N PRO A 121 -6.74 -10.68 -13.27
CA PRO A 121 -7.58 -10.31 -12.14
C PRO A 121 -6.76 -9.58 -11.06
N ASN A 122 -7.41 -8.66 -10.34
CA ASN A 122 -6.79 -8.04 -9.16
C ASN A 122 -6.52 -9.11 -8.08
N PRO A 123 -5.25 -9.37 -7.72
CA PRO A 123 -4.89 -10.41 -6.74
C PRO A 123 -5.40 -10.11 -5.32
N TYR A 124 -5.84 -8.88 -5.06
CA TYR A 124 -6.35 -8.39 -3.78
C TYR A 124 -7.86 -8.14 -3.79
N ALA A 125 -8.60 -8.65 -4.79
CA ALA A 125 -10.04 -8.44 -4.90
C ALA A 125 -10.86 -9.20 -3.84
N ASP A 126 -10.41 -10.40 -3.46
CA ASP A 126 -11.03 -11.20 -2.41
C ASP A 126 -9.98 -11.52 -1.35
N GLU A 127 -9.99 -10.71 -0.29
CA GLU A 127 -9.08 -10.82 0.85
C GLU A 127 -9.64 -11.73 1.98
N GLY A 128 -10.78 -12.39 1.77
CA GLY A 128 -11.38 -13.33 2.72
C GLY A 128 -12.10 -12.69 3.91
N ALA A 129 -12.24 -13.47 4.99
CA ALA A 129 -12.99 -13.08 6.18
C ALA A 129 -12.33 -11.91 6.93
N LEU A 130 -13.14 -11.09 7.58
CA LEU A 130 -12.65 -9.99 8.43
C LEU A 130 -12.16 -10.56 9.77
N VAL A 131 -10.86 -10.40 10.05
CA VAL A 131 -10.24 -10.89 11.29
C VAL A 131 -10.08 -9.74 12.29
N CYS A 132 -9.39 -8.66 11.90
CA CYS A 132 -9.24 -7.49 12.74
C CYS A 132 -10.35 -6.46 12.48
N HIS A 133 -11.41 -6.52 13.27
CA HIS A 133 -12.59 -5.67 13.12
C HIS A 133 -12.29 -4.18 13.34
N CYS A 134 -11.43 -3.83 14.31
CA CYS A 134 -11.13 -2.43 14.64
C CYS A 134 -10.25 -1.70 13.62
N LEU A 135 -9.52 -2.46 12.80
CA LEU A 135 -8.45 -1.96 11.92
C LEU A 135 -8.60 -2.45 10.48
N HIS A 136 -9.72 -3.13 10.22
CA HIS A 136 -10.17 -3.65 8.94
C HIS A 136 -9.12 -4.53 8.22
N VAL A 137 -8.57 -5.52 8.93
CA VAL A 137 -7.59 -6.47 8.37
C VAL A 137 -8.25 -7.82 8.16
N ARG A 138 -8.13 -8.35 6.94
CA ARG A 138 -8.72 -9.62 6.54
C ARG A 138 -7.72 -10.78 6.58
N GLU A 139 -8.26 -11.97 6.61
CA GLU A 139 -7.55 -13.24 6.75
C GLU A 139 -6.45 -13.43 5.71
N LYS A 140 -6.77 -13.33 4.40
CA LYS A 140 -5.78 -13.62 3.34
C LYS A 140 -4.63 -12.62 3.35
N ARG A 141 -4.86 -11.37 3.75
CA ARG A 141 -3.80 -10.38 3.97
C ARG A 141 -2.80 -10.86 5.00
N ILE A 142 -3.31 -11.37 6.13
CA ILE A 142 -2.49 -11.88 7.24
C ILE A 142 -1.71 -13.11 6.78
N GLU A 143 -2.39 -14.09 6.17
CA GLU A 143 -1.74 -15.31 5.66
C GLU A 143 -0.65 -15.02 4.64
N ARG A 144 -0.95 -14.18 3.65
CA ARG A 144 0.01 -13.77 2.60
C ARG A 144 1.24 -13.13 3.24
N THR A 145 1.02 -12.18 4.15
CA THR A 145 2.11 -11.49 4.84
C THR A 145 2.97 -12.46 5.66
N ILE A 146 2.34 -13.43 6.34
CA ILE A 146 3.03 -14.49 7.09
C ILE A 146 3.91 -15.33 6.14
N ARG A 147 3.35 -15.80 5.03
CA ARG A 147 4.05 -16.65 4.05
C ARG A 147 5.21 -15.92 3.38
N GLU A 148 4.98 -14.71 2.87
CA GLU A 148 5.98 -13.92 2.14
C GLU A 148 7.15 -13.49 3.02
N ARG A 149 6.89 -13.22 4.31
CA ARG A 149 7.90 -12.71 5.24
C ARG A 149 8.39 -13.74 6.24
N LYS A 150 7.87 -14.96 6.19
CA LYS A 150 8.19 -16.06 7.12
C LYS A 150 8.01 -15.64 8.57
N LEU A 151 6.89 -14.97 8.85
CA LEU A 151 6.58 -14.49 10.20
C LEU A 151 6.22 -15.69 11.09
N SER A 152 6.69 -15.67 12.33
CA SER A 152 6.52 -16.76 13.28
C SER A 152 5.89 -16.32 14.59
N THR A 153 5.71 -15.02 14.80
CA THR A 153 5.17 -14.45 16.03
C THR A 153 4.05 -13.45 15.76
N VAL A 154 3.10 -13.34 16.70
CA VAL A 154 2.03 -12.33 16.67
C VAL A 154 2.59 -10.91 16.61
N ASP A 155 3.73 -10.66 17.24
CA ASP A 155 4.37 -9.35 17.24
C ASP A 155 4.87 -8.94 15.85
N GLU A 156 5.40 -9.90 15.08
CA GLU A 156 5.78 -9.70 13.69
C GLU A 156 4.56 -9.50 12.79
N VAL A 157 3.50 -10.31 12.97
CA VAL A 157 2.24 -10.15 12.25
C VAL A 157 1.65 -8.77 12.53
N ARG A 158 1.66 -8.35 13.79
CA ARG A 158 1.21 -7.03 14.21
C ARG A 158 2.01 -5.93 13.52
N PHE A 159 3.32 -6.07 13.47
CA PHE A 159 4.19 -5.07 12.85
C PHE A 159 3.86 -4.88 11.36
N TRP A 160 3.72 -5.96 10.59
CA TRP A 160 3.53 -5.88 9.14
C TRP A 160 2.08 -5.64 8.69
N THR A 161 1.11 -6.26 9.35
CA THR A 161 -0.31 -6.20 8.94
C THR A 161 -1.08 -5.13 9.70
N ARG A 162 -0.54 -4.67 10.83
CA ARG A 162 -1.22 -3.85 11.84
C ARG A 162 -2.34 -4.56 12.60
N ALA A 163 -2.73 -5.79 12.24
CA ALA A 163 -3.62 -6.60 13.07
C ALA A 163 -3.09 -6.67 14.51
N CYS A 164 -3.96 -6.78 15.51
CA CYS A 164 -3.55 -6.78 16.93
C CYS A 164 -2.89 -5.48 17.43
N SER A 165 -2.87 -4.38 16.67
CA SER A 165 -2.34 -3.08 17.13
C SER A 165 -3.37 -2.21 17.86
N GLY A 166 -4.65 -2.41 17.59
CA GLY A 166 -5.77 -1.64 18.17
C GLY A 166 -6.29 -2.26 19.48
N CYS A 167 -7.56 -2.69 19.48
CA CYS A 167 -8.23 -3.28 20.66
C CYS A 167 -7.70 -4.67 21.04
N ARG A 168 -6.92 -5.33 20.16
CA ARG A 168 -6.33 -6.66 20.34
C ARG A 168 -7.32 -7.82 20.48
N SER A 169 -8.60 -7.63 20.16
CA SER A 169 -9.61 -8.70 20.24
C SER A 169 -9.35 -9.84 19.24
N CYS A 170 -8.74 -9.55 18.09
CA CYS A 170 -8.38 -10.54 17.07
C CYS A 170 -7.08 -11.30 17.38
N ARG A 171 -6.51 -11.17 18.58
CA ARG A 171 -5.22 -11.78 18.92
C ARG A 171 -5.31 -13.31 18.87
N THR A 172 -6.35 -13.88 19.44
CA THR A 172 -6.56 -15.33 19.49
C THR A 172 -6.76 -15.92 18.08
N ASP A 173 -7.32 -15.16 17.15
CA ASP A 173 -7.47 -15.59 15.75
C ASP A 173 -6.14 -15.55 14.97
N VAL A 174 -5.14 -14.80 15.48
CA VAL A 174 -3.83 -14.58 14.84
C VAL A 174 -2.73 -15.47 15.46
N GLU A 175 -2.95 -16.00 16.66
CA GLU A 175 -2.07 -16.96 17.35
C GLU A 175 -2.18 -18.37 16.74
#